data_AF-A0A7C1NQW9-F1
#
_entry.id   AF-A0A7C1NQW9-F1
#
_cell.length_a   1.000
_cell.length_b   1.000
_cell.length_c   1.000
_cell.angle_alpha   90.00
_cell.angle_beta   90.00
_cell.angle_gamma   90.00
#
_symmetry.space_group_name_H-M   'P 1'
#
loop_
_entity.id
_entity.type
_entity.pdbx_description
1 polymer ?
#
loop_
_entity_poly.entity_id
_entity_poly.type
_entity_poly.pdbx_seq_one_letter_code
_entity_poly.pdbx_strand_id
1 'polypeptide(L)'
;MLKTSVLRKLAIFSLTLGLCTSTQLLASQLDNDAYVGAEACSSCHQEEHQQWQQSDHHKAMQVATVDSVLGDFSNVTVRYHNIDSRFYLDKKHYYVDTLDETGTTNTLSLIHI
;
A
#
# COMPACT_ATOMS: atom_id res chain seq x y z
N MET A 1 -58.03 22.23 -10.38
CA MET A 1 -57.01 23.10 -9.76
C MET A 1 -55.74 22.30 -9.51
N LEU A 2 -54.81 22.29 -10.49
CA LEU A 2 -53.40 22.00 -10.27
C LEU A 2 -52.64 22.79 -11.34
N LYS A 3 -51.95 23.85 -10.93
CA LYS A 3 -51.33 24.83 -11.84
C LYS A 3 -50.19 24.14 -12.59
N THR A 4 -50.18 24.25 -13.92
CA THR A 4 -49.12 23.80 -14.86
C THR A 4 -47.70 24.25 -14.45
N SER A 5 -47.61 25.32 -13.65
CA SER A 5 -46.41 25.81 -12.96
C SER A 5 -45.74 24.78 -12.02
N VAL A 6 -46.51 23.90 -11.38
CA VAL A 6 -46.00 22.90 -10.42
C VAL A 6 -45.32 21.72 -11.15
N LEU A 7 -45.90 21.25 -12.26
CA LEU A 7 -45.29 20.19 -13.08
C LEU A 7 -43.96 20.64 -13.72
N ARG A 8 -43.88 21.91 -14.13
CA ARG A 8 -42.65 22.46 -14.76
C ARG A 8 -41.51 22.67 -13.75
N LYS A 9 -41.83 22.96 -12.48
CA LYS A 9 -40.83 23.06 -11.40
C LYS A 9 -40.30 21.69 -10.95
N LEU A 10 -41.14 20.64 -10.94
CA LEU A 10 -40.71 19.27 -10.64
C LEU A 10 -39.78 18.68 -11.71
N ALA A 11 -40.01 19.02 -12.99
CA ALA A 11 -39.17 18.56 -14.09
C ALA A 11 -37.76 19.19 -14.08
N ILE A 12 -37.63 20.44 -13.63
CA ILE A 12 -36.33 21.14 -13.56
C ILE A 12 -35.56 20.72 -12.30
N PHE A 13 -36.24 20.43 -11.19
CA PHE A 13 -35.59 19.96 -9.95
C PHE A 13 -35.11 18.51 -10.03
N SER A 14 -35.62 17.73 -10.98
CA SER A 14 -35.14 16.36 -11.26
C SER A 14 -33.95 16.33 -12.24
N LEU A 15 -33.67 17.44 -12.95
CA LEU A 15 -32.60 17.50 -13.95
C LEU A 15 -31.27 18.00 -13.37
N THR A 16 -31.27 18.73 -12.26
CA THR A 16 -30.04 19.21 -11.61
C THR A 16 -29.47 18.26 -10.55
N LEU A 17 -30.25 17.30 -10.05
CA LEU A 17 -29.78 16.30 -9.08
C LEU A 17 -29.17 15.05 -9.74
N GLY A 18 -29.47 14.81 -11.03
CA GLY A 18 -28.90 13.68 -11.78
C GLY A 18 -27.57 13.95 -12.47
N LEU A 19 -27.15 15.22 -12.60
CA LEU A 19 -25.92 15.60 -13.31
C LEU A 19 -24.70 15.82 -12.40
N CYS A 20 -24.90 15.89 -11.08
CA CYS A 20 -23.80 16.14 -10.13
C CYS A 20 -23.22 14.86 -9.50
N THR A 21 -23.83 13.69 -9.72
CA THR A 21 -23.36 12.41 -9.17
C THR A 21 -22.42 11.64 -10.11
N SER A 22 -22.25 12.06 -11.37
CA SER A 22 -21.45 11.32 -12.35
C SER A 22 -19.96 11.69 -12.41
N THR A 23 -19.51 12.71 -11.69
CA THR A 23 -18.09 13.15 -11.74
C THR A 23 -17.21 12.61 -10.61
N GLN A 24 -17.74 11.75 -9.71
CA GLN A 24 -16.96 11.21 -8.58
C GLN A 24 -16.55 9.74 -8.71
N LEU A 25 -16.83 9.06 -9.83
CA LEU A 25 -16.30 7.71 -10.11
C LEU A 25 -15.12 7.77 -11.09
N LEU A 26 -14.08 8.52 -10.73
CA LEU A 26 -12.77 8.36 -11.35
C LEU A 26 -11.67 8.64 -10.32
N ALA A 27 -11.88 8.18 -9.08
CA ALA A 27 -10.73 7.85 -8.25
C ALA A 27 -10.04 6.70 -8.98
N SER A 28 -8.97 7.03 -9.70
CA SER A 28 -8.13 6.08 -10.41
C SER A 28 -7.81 4.94 -9.45
N GLN A 29 -8.34 3.76 -9.75
CA GLN A 29 -7.65 2.52 -9.45
C GLN A 29 -6.24 2.71 -10.02
N LEU A 30 -5.27 2.98 -9.16
CA LEU A 30 -3.88 2.90 -9.54
C LEU A 30 -3.65 1.42 -9.82
N ASP A 31 -3.75 1.04 -11.09
CA ASP A 31 -3.31 -0.27 -11.52
C ASP A 31 -1.85 -0.42 -11.06
N ASN A 32 -1.57 -1.49 -10.31
CA ASN A 32 -0.22 -1.85 -9.88
C ASN A 32 0.75 -2.02 -11.08
N ASP A 33 0.24 -2.03 -12.31
CA ASP A 33 1.01 -2.16 -13.56
C ASP A 33 1.89 -0.95 -13.89
N ALA A 34 1.77 0.17 -13.16
CA ALA A 34 2.67 1.31 -13.37
C ALA A 34 4.08 1.08 -12.78
N TYR A 35 4.26 0.12 -11.87
CA TYR A 35 5.58 -0.16 -11.29
C TYR A 35 6.40 -1.08 -12.20
N VAL A 36 7.41 -0.52 -12.85
CA VAL A 36 8.23 -1.24 -13.86
C VAL A 36 9.51 -1.88 -13.31
N GLY A 37 9.77 -1.76 -11.99
CA GLY A 37 11.00 -2.24 -11.36
C GLY A 37 12.23 -1.35 -11.65
N ALA A 38 13.29 -1.52 -10.85
CA ALA A 38 14.51 -0.72 -10.98
C ALA A 38 15.32 -1.07 -12.24
N GLU A 39 15.22 -2.32 -12.69
CA GLU A 39 15.93 -2.86 -13.84
C GLU A 39 15.54 -2.15 -15.14
N ALA A 40 14.28 -1.72 -15.26
CA ALA A 40 13.80 -0.96 -16.42
C ALA A 40 14.56 0.37 -16.62
N CYS A 41 15.09 0.94 -15.54
CA CYS A 41 15.83 2.19 -15.55
C CYS A 41 17.32 2.00 -15.88
N SER A 42 17.85 0.79 -15.69
CA SER A 42 19.31 0.51 -15.70
C SER A 42 20.00 0.77 -17.04
N SER A 43 19.27 0.70 -18.17
CA SER A 43 19.84 0.90 -19.50
C SER A 43 20.20 2.36 -19.79
N CYS A 44 19.43 3.30 -19.25
CA CYS A 44 19.65 4.75 -19.41
C CYS A 44 20.32 5.39 -18.18
N HIS A 45 20.10 4.86 -16.98
CA HIS A 45 20.59 5.39 -15.70
C HIS A 45 21.59 4.44 -15.04
N GLN A 46 22.68 4.15 -15.75
CA GLN A 46 23.64 3.11 -15.36
C GLN A 46 24.39 3.47 -14.08
N GLU A 47 24.86 4.72 -13.97
CA GLU A 47 25.62 5.18 -12.82
C GLU A 47 24.75 5.22 -11.57
N GLU A 48 23.54 5.79 -11.66
CA GLU A 48 22.61 5.86 -10.53
C GLU A 48 22.17 4.45 -10.09
N HIS A 49 21.91 3.55 -11.05
CA HIS A 49 21.55 2.17 -10.74
C HIS A 49 22.68 1.44 -10.00
N GLN A 50 23.94 1.62 -10.43
CA GLN A 50 25.10 1.03 -9.76
C GLN A 50 25.32 1.59 -8.35
N GLN A 51 25.13 2.89 -8.15
CA GLN A 51 25.22 3.51 -6.83
C GLN A 51 24.07 3.06 -5.93
N TRP A 52 22.84 2.99 -6.46
CA TRP A 52 21.67 2.52 -5.75
C TRP A 52 21.84 1.08 -5.25
N GLN A 53 22.35 0.17 -6.07
CA GLN A 53 22.60 -1.24 -5.69
C GLN A 53 23.51 -1.39 -4.46
N GLN A 54 24.39 -0.42 -4.21
CA GLN A 54 25.30 -0.43 -3.06
C GLN A 54 24.73 0.29 -1.83
N SER A 55 23.59 0.97 -2.00
CA SER A 55 22.96 1.77 -0.95
C SER A 55 22.16 0.93 0.04
N ASP A 56 21.93 1.49 1.22
CA ASP A 56 21.08 0.83 2.23
C ASP A 56 19.62 0.78 1.80
N HIS A 57 19.16 1.68 0.91
CA HIS A 57 17.83 1.59 0.33
C HIS A 57 17.64 0.32 -0.50
N HIS A 58 18.65 -0.09 -1.28
CA HIS A 58 18.57 -1.36 -2.02
C HIS A 58 18.58 -2.57 -1.07
N LYS A 59 19.45 -2.53 -0.04
CA LYS A 59 19.53 -3.59 0.97
C LYS A 59 18.22 -3.77 1.75
N ALA A 60 17.52 -2.67 2.04
CA ALA A 60 16.23 -2.64 2.74
C ALA A 60 15.04 -2.99 1.83
N MET A 61 15.28 -3.38 0.58
CA MET A 61 14.25 -3.90 -0.33
C MET A 61 14.58 -5.32 -0.80
N GLN A 62 15.48 -6.03 -0.14
CA GLN A 62 15.90 -7.36 -0.56
C GLN A 62 14.81 -8.38 -0.26
N VAL A 63 14.70 -9.42 -1.09
CA VAL A 63 13.80 -10.55 -0.80
C VAL A 63 14.19 -11.16 0.54
N ALA A 64 13.22 -11.42 1.41
CA ALA A 64 13.44 -12.00 2.73
C ALA A 64 13.90 -13.46 2.61
N THR A 65 15.17 -13.72 2.88
CA THR A 65 15.82 -15.03 2.84
C THR A 65 16.76 -15.20 4.02
N VAL A 66 17.30 -16.40 4.21
CA VAL A 66 18.29 -16.66 5.26
C VAL A 66 19.56 -15.80 5.10
N ASP A 67 19.88 -15.37 3.88
CA ASP A 67 21.10 -14.59 3.59
C ASP A 67 20.88 -13.08 3.75
N SER A 68 19.65 -12.61 3.64
CA SER A 68 19.29 -11.18 3.68
C SER A 68 18.68 -10.76 5.01
N VAL A 69 17.97 -11.66 5.71
CA VAL A 69 17.35 -11.35 7.00
C VAL A 69 18.39 -11.32 8.11
N LEU A 70 18.65 -10.12 8.64
CA LEU A 70 19.57 -9.89 9.76
C LEU A 70 18.89 -9.95 11.15
N GLY A 71 17.57 -9.84 11.19
CA GLY A 71 16.78 -9.85 12.42
C GLY A 71 16.66 -11.25 13.03
N ASP A 72 16.39 -11.29 14.34
CA ASP A 72 16.11 -12.55 15.03
C ASP A 72 14.63 -12.94 14.86
N PHE A 73 14.38 -14.08 14.21
CA PHE A 73 13.05 -14.66 14.01
C PHE A 73 12.88 -15.98 14.76
N SER A 74 13.65 -16.22 15.83
CA SER A 74 13.52 -17.42 16.69
C SER A 74 12.30 -17.36 17.63
N ASN A 75 11.22 -16.70 17.22
CA ASN A 75 10.02 -16.43 18.01
C ASN A 75 10.29 -15.51 19.22
N VAL A 76 10.82 -14.32 18.94
CA VAL A 76 11.17 -13.30 19.95
C VAL A 76 10.20 -12.12 19.93
N THR A 77 9.98 -11.51 21.10
CA THR A 77 9.19 -10.27 21.21
C THR A 77 10.12 -9.11 21.57
N VAL A 78 10.06 -8.05 20.77
CA VAL A 78 10.80 -6.79 21.00
C VAL A 78 9.79 -5.70 21.36
N ARG A 79 10.14 -4.90 22.36
CA ARG A 79 9.34 -3.74 22.81
C ARG A 79 9.99 -2.45 22.31
N TYR A 80 9.27 -1.66 21.52
CA TYR A 80 9.70 -0.34 21.07
C TYR A 80 8.53 0.64 21.15
N HIS A 81 8.71 1.83 21.74
CA HIS A 81 7.64 2.82 21.97
C HIS A 81 6.34 2.22 22.53
N ASN A 82 6.46 1.35 23.53
CA ASN A 82 5.33 0.65 24.17
C ASN A 82 4.54 -0.31 23.25
N ILE A 83 5.06 -0.62 22.07
CA ILE A 83 4.52 -1.60 21.12
C ILE A 83 5.32 -2.89 21.27
N ASP A 84 4.62 -4.00 21.55
CA ASP A 84 5.18 -5.35 21.47
C ASP A 84 5.06 -5.85 20.02
N SER A 85 6.20 -6.22 19.45
CA SER A 85 6.26 -6.85 18.13
C SER A 85 6.92 -8.22 18.22
N ARG A 86 6.22 -9.28 17.77
CA ARG A 86 6.74 -10.67 17.80
C ARG A 86 7.24 -11.07 16.42
N PHE A 87 8.50 -11.46 16.33
CA PHE A 87 9.17 -11.90 15.09
C PHE A 87 9.37 -13.41 15.09
N TYR A 88 8.88 -14.09 14.07
CA TYR A 88 8.96 -15.55 13.97
C TYR A 88 9.01 -16.07 12.53
N LEU A 89 9.60 -17.25 12.37
CA LEU A 89 9.64 -17.99 11.12
C LEU A 89 8.64 -19.16 11.17
N ASP A 90 7.74 -19.27 10.18
CA ASP A 90 6.90 -20.46 9.97
C ASP A 90 7.03 -20.96 8.53
N LYS A 91 7.28 -22.26 8.34
CA LYS A 91 7.42 -22.91 7.02
C LYS A 91 8.29 -22.14 6.01
N LYS A 92 9.38 -21.52 6.47
CA LYS A 92 10.32 -20.67 5.70
C LYS A 92 9.81 -19.27 5.31
N HIS A 93 8.70 -18.83 5.88
CA HIS A 93 8.20 -17.47 5.74
C HIS A 93 8.42 -16.69 7.03
N TYR A 94 8.86 -15.44 6.88
CA TYR A 94 9.12 -14.52 7.97
C TYR A 94 7.84 -13.75 8.30
N TYR A 95 7.54 -13.63 9.58
CA TYR A 95 6.34 -12.94 10.07
C TYR A 95 6.67 -11.98 11.21
N VAL A 96 5.88 -10.91 11.27
CA VAL A 96 5.82 -10.03 12.44
C VAL A 96 4.37 -9.87 12.88
N ASP A 97 4.11 -10.12 14.15
CA ASP A 97 2.87 -9.67 14.79
C ASP A 97 3.14 -8.31 15.41
N THR A 98 2.41 -7.27 15.01
CA THR A 98 2.58 -5.90 15.53
C THR A 98 1.27 -5.12 15.44
N LEU A 99 1.20 -3.96 16.09
CA LEU A 99 0.02 -3.09 15.99
C LEU A 99 -0.12 -2.48 14.59
N ASP A 100 -1.36 -2.40 14.12
CA ASP A 100 -1.76 -1.59 12.97
C ASP A 100 -2.05 -0.14 13.37
N GLU A 101 -2.53 0.66 12.42
CA GLU A 101 -2.94 2.06 12.63
C GLU A 101 -4.11 2.22 13.62
N THR A 102 -4.85 1.16 13.92
CA THR A 102 -5.96 1.15 14.88
C THR A 102 -5.52 0.75 16.29
N GLY A 103 -4.28 0.30 16.46
CA GLY A 103 -3.77 -0.25 17.71
C GLY A 103 -4.16 -1.72 17.92
N THR A 104 -4.57 -2.42 16.87
CA THR A 104 -4.88 -3.86 16.90
C THR A 104 -3.67 -4.66 16.44
N THR A 105 -3.34 -5.75 17.13
CA THR A 105 -2.28 -6.65 16.69
C THR A 105 -2.71 -7.40 15.43
N ASN A 106 -1.91 -7.27 14.37
CA ASN A 106 -2.04 -7.99 13.12
C ASN A 106 -0.74 -8.71 12.76
N THR A 107 -0.86 -9.77 11.97
CA THR A 107 0.27 -10.52 11.43
C THR A 107 0.61 -10.03 10.02
N LEU A 108 1.85 -9.65 9.81
CA LEU A 108 2.39 -9.26 8.51
C LEU A 108 3.36 -10.34 8.02
N SER A 109 3.22 -10.75 6.76
CA SER A 109 4.21 -11.61 6.10
C SER A 109 5.28 -10.73 5.44
N LEU A 110 6.54 -10.98 5.79
CA LEU A 110 7.67 -10.23 5.27
C LEU A 110 8.22 -10.94 4.04
N ILE A 111 7.93 -10.38 2.87
CA ILE A 111 8.44 -10.86 1.57
C ILE A 111 9.73 -10.14 1.15
N HIS A 112 9.90 -8.90 1.62
CA HIS A 112 11.11 -8.09 1.44
C HIS A 112 11.49 -7.48 2.79
N ILE A 113 12.78 -7.24 3.00
CA ILE A 113 13.40 -6.63 4.18
C ILE A 113 14.29 -5.47 3.80
#